data_AF-A0A3B0QE27-F1
#
_entry.id   AF-A0A3B0QE27-F1
#
_cell.length_a   1.000
_cell.length_b   1.000
_cell.length_c   1.000
_cell.angle_alpha   90.00
_cell.angle_beta   90.00
_cell.angle_gamma   90.00
#
_symmetry.space_group_name_H-M   'P 1'
#
loop_
_entity.id
_entity.type
_entity.pdbx_description
1 polymer ?
#
loop_
_entity_poly.entity_id
_entity_poly.type
_entity_poly.pdbx_seq_one_letter_code
_entity_poly.pdbx_strand_id
1 'polypeptide(L)'
;MQKNKSVDALVHFDALAHSHNFVYSLYSNTLENIKKRGTASSPFEVVINLEALIKLVYLEKNVVVQERSFAAENQLPFIKFNEDKIYLNVLIKSTW
;
A
#
# COMPACT_ATOMS: atom_id res chain seq x y z
N MET A 1 -27.22 -4.09 2.27
CA MET A 1 -26.02 -3.84 1.45
C MET A 1 -24.80 -3.96 2.36
N GLN A 2 -24.01 -5.03 2.23
CA GLN A 2 -22.72 -5.09 2.91
C GLN A 2 -21.81 -4.03 2.29
N LYS A 3 -21.44 -3.00 3.06
CA LYS A 3 -20.32 -2.13 2.70
C LYS A 3 -19.11 -3.04 2.49
N ASN A 4 -18.56 -3.04 1.28
CA ASN A 4 -17.36 -3.81 0.95
C ASN A 4 -16.18 -3.25 1.76
N LYS A 5 -15.90 -3.88 2.91
CA LYS A 5 -14.80 -3.51 3.82
C LYS A 5 -13.44 -3.37 3.12
N SER A 6 -13.24 -4.07 2.00
CA SER A 6 -12.01 -4.02 1.22
C SER A 6 -11.79 -2.70 0.45
N VAL A 7 -12.84 -1.91 0.19
CA VAL A 7 -12.71 -0.58 -0.42
C VAL A 7 -12.17 0.44 0.58
N ASP A 8 -12.43 0.23 1.88
CA ASP A 8 -12.11 1.21 2.92
C ASP A 8 -10.59 1.40 3.07
N ALA A 9 -9.79 0.34 2.93
CA ALA A 9 -8.32 0.44 3.05
C ALA A 9 -7.70 1.30 1.94
N LEU A 10 -8.09 1.09 0.67
CA LEU A 10 -7.58 1.89 -0.45
C LEU A 10 -8.07 3.34 -0.39
N VAL A 11 -9.30 3.57 0.10
CA VAL A 11 -9.81 4.93 0.34
C VAL A 11 -9.03 5.64 1.46
N HIS A 12 -8.69 4.93 2.54
CA HIS A 12 -7.82 5.48 3.58
C HIS A 12 -6.42 5.79 3.07
N PHE A 13 -5.86 4.94 2.22
CA PHE A 13 -4.56 5.18 1.60
C PHE A 13 -4.58 6.39 0.67
N ASP A 14 -5.64 6.56 -0.12
CA ASP A 14 -5.84 7.73 -0.96
C ASP A 14 -5.95 9.03 -0.14
N ALA A 15 -6.66 8.99 0.98
CA ALA A 15 -6.74 10.13 1.90
C ALA A 15 -5.37 10.50 2.49
N LEU A 16 -4.51 9.51 2.78
CA LEU A 16 -3.13 9.76 3.23
C LEU A 16 -2.26 10.34 2.13
N ALA A 17 -2.39 9.83 0.90
CA ALA A 17 -1.70 10.37 -0.27
C ALA A 17 -2.01 11.86 -0.47
N HIS A 18 -3.28 12.23 -0.35
CA HIS A 18 -3.70 13.63 -0.37
C HIS A 18 -3.15 14.44 0.82
N SER A 19 -3.25 13.92 2.04
CA SER A 19 -2.83 14.63 3.26
C SER A 19 -1.33 14.91 3.29
N HIS A 20 -0.53 13.98 2.79
CA HIS A 20 0.93 14.07 2.77
C HIS A 20 1.52 14.49 1.42
N ASN A 21 0.65 14.85 0.47
CA ASN A 21 0.97 15.34 -0.86
C ASN A 21 1.97 14.44 -1.60
N PHE A 22 1.61 13.16 -1.79
CA PHE A 22 2.36 12.23 -2.62
C PHE A 22 1.46 11.51 -3.62
N VAL A 23 2.06 11.07 -4.72
CA VAL A 23 1.38 10.27 -5.74
C VAL A 23 1.69 8.80 -5.57
N TYR A 24 0.74 7.96 -5.95
CA TYR A 24 0.90 6.52 -5.98
C TYR A 24 0.18 5.92 -7.19
N SER A 25 0.53 4.68 -7.53
CA SER A 25 -0.20 3.87 -8.51
C SER A 25 -0.66 2.57 -7.86
N LEU A 26 -1.76 1.99 -8.35
CA LEU A 26 -2.07 0.60 -8.04
C LEU A 26 -1.06 -0.32 -8.74
N TYR A 27 -0.61 -1.37 -8.05
CA TYR A 27 0.22 -2.40 -8.67
C TYR A 27 -0.64 -3.31 -9.57
N SER A 28 0.00 -4.00 -10.52
CA SER A 28 -0.69 -4.79 -11.55
C SER A 28 -1.69 -5.79 -10.97
N ASN A 29 -1.30 -6.54 -9.94
CA ASN A 29 -2.17 -7.53 -9.28
C ASN A 29 -3.42 -6.90 -8.67
N THR A 30 -3.28 -5.76 -8.00
CA THR A 30 -4.42 -5.03 -7.42
C THR A 30 -5.35 -4.53 -8.52
N LEU A 31 -4.78 -3.97 -9.59
CA LEU A 31 -5.53 -3.49 -10.74
C LEU A 31 -6.28 -4.64 -11.45
N GLU A 32 -5.63 -5.78 -11.63
CA GLU A 32 -6.24 -6.97 -12.23
C GLU A 32 -7.36 -7.54 -11.39
N ASN A 33 -7.21 -7.59 -10.07
CA ASN A 33 -8.26 -8.04 -9.17
C ASN A 33 -9.50 -7.14 -9.28
N ILE A 34 -9.31 -5.82 -9.31
CA ILE A 34 -10.41 -4.86 -9.53
C ILE A 34 -11.07 -5.09 -10.89
N LYS A 35 -10.29 -5.26 -11.96
CA LYS A 35 -10.83 -5.51 -13.32
C LYS A 35 -11.63 -6.81 -13.39
N LYS A 36 -11.13 -7.89 -12.78
CA LYS A 36 -11.76 -9.23 -12.85
C LYS A 36 -13.00 -9.35 -11.97
N ARG A 37 -13.00 -8.70 -10.79
CA ARG A 37 -14.02 -8.91 -9.75
C ARG A 37 -14.94 -7.72 -9.52
N GLY A 38 -14.66 -6.57 -10.15
CA GLY A 38 -15.35 -5.30 -9.89
C GLY A 38 -15.05 -4.71 -8.50
N THR A 39 -14.18 -5.37 -7.72
CA THR A 39 -13.83 -4.99 -6.35
C THR A 39 -12.35 -5.30 -6.11
N ALA A 40 -11.72 -4.52 -5.24
CA ALA A 40 -10.40 -4.85 -4.74
C ALA A 40 -10.54 -5.85 -3.58
N SER A 41 -9.64 -6.82 -3.49
CA SER A 41 -9.55 -7.75 -2.35
C SER A 41 -8.11 -7.81 -1.84
N SER A 42 -7.95 -7.77 -0.52
CA SER A 42 -6.67 -7.91 0.17
C SER A 42 -5.95 -9.21 -0.22
N PRO A 43 -4.60 -9.24 -0.31
CA PRO A 43 -3.69 -8.11 -0.04
C PRO A 43 -3.67 -7.06 -1.17
N PHE A 44 -3.57 -5.79 -0.79
CA PHE A 44 -3.41 -4.70 -1.75
C PHE A 44 -1.94 -4.38 -1.95
N GLU A 45 -1.61 -3.94 -3.15
CA GLU A 45 -0.26 -3.57 -3.55
C GLU A 45 -0.34 -2.23 -4.29
N VAL A 46 0.46 -1.27 -3.83
CA VAL A 46 0.60 0.05 -4.43
C VAL A 46 2.05 0.32 -4.74
N VAL A 47 2.28 1.25 -5.66
CA VAL A 47 3.59 1.75 -6.05
C VAL A 47 3.72 3.17 -5.55
N ILE A 48 4.76 3.44 -4.76
CA ILE A 48 5.11 4.77 -4.23
C ILE A 48 6.57 5.08 -4.52
N ASN A 49 6.97 6.36 -4.48
CA ASN A 49 8.38 6.70 -4.56
C ASN A 49 9.07 6.62 -3.17
N LEU A 50 10.41 6.60 -3.16
CA LEU A 50 11.19 6.54 -1.92
C LEU A 50 10.88 7.69 -0.95
N GLU A 51 10.66 8.91 -1.47
CA GLU A 51 10.33 10.08 -0.64
C GLU A 51 9.01 9.89 0.11
N ALA A 52 7.99 9.34 -0.55
CA ALA A 52 6.71 9.00 0.04
C ALA A 52 6.86 7.91 1.11
N LEU A 53 7.68 6.89 0.87
CA LEU A 53 7.96 5.88 1.91
C LEU A 53 8.59 6.53 3.14
N ILE A 54 9.60 7.39 2.96
CA ILE A 54 10.25 8.10 4.05
C ILE A 54 9.21 8.92 4.83
N LYS A 55 8.40 9.74 4.15
CA LYS A 55 7.31 10.51 4.79
C LYS A 55 6.38 9.62 5.61
N LEU A 56 5.90 8.53 5.02
CA LEU A 56 5.00 7.60 5.69
C LEU A 56 5.65 6.96 6.93
N VAL A 57 6.91 6.51 6.85
CA VAL A 57 7.62 5.93 8.00
C VAL A 57 7.76 6.92 9.16
N TYR A 58 8.00 8.20 8.87
CA TYR A 58 8.15 9.24 9.90
C TYR A 58 6.83 9.76 10.47
N LEU A 59 5.77 9.79 9.67
CA LEU A 59 4.50 10.44 10.03
C LEU A 59 3.43 9.44 10.49
N GLU A 60 3.46 8.21 9.99
CA GLU A 60 2.40 7.22 10.20
C GLU A 60 2.89 6.05 11.07
N LYS A 61 2.31 5.91 12.27
CA LYS A 61 2.67 4.85 13.22
C LYS A 61 2.29 3.43 12.77
N ASN A 62 1.43 3.32 11.76
CA ASN A 62 0.90 2.05 11.26
C ASN A 62 1.72 1.46 10.10
N VAL A 63 2.83 2.11 9.75
CA VAL A 63 3.77 1.62 8.74
C VAL A 63 4.68 0.58 9.39
N VAL A 64 4.75 -0.59 8.78
CA VAL A 64 5.61 -1.69 9.20
C VAL A 64 6.68 -1.91 8.14
N VAL A 65 7.92 -1.68 8.53
CA VAL A 65 9.11 -2.07 7.76
C VAL A 65 9.65 -3.33 8.43
N GLN A 66 9.49 -4.49 7.78
CA GLN A 66 9.92 -5.75 8.40
C GLN A 66 11.45 -5.82 8.44
N GLU A 67 12.01 -6.06 9.62
CA GLU A 67 13.38 -6.56 9.74
C GLU A 67 13.38 -8.01 9.27
N ARG A 68 14.39 -8.39 8.46
CA ARG A 68 14.48 -9.68 7.77
C ARG A 68 14.00 -10.85 8.65
N SER A 69 12.87 -11.45 8.30
CA SER A 69 12.41 -12.71 8.89
C SER A 69 12.80 -13.88 7.98
N PHE A 70 13.15 -15.02 8.59
CA PHE A 70 13.57 -16.25 7.89
C PHE A 70 12.40 -17.03 7.25
N ALA A 71 11.17 -16.47 7.22
CA ALA A 71 9.98 -17.16 6.72
C ALA A 71 9.47 -16.55 5.40
N ALA A 72 8.72 -17.35 4.64
CA ALA A 72 8.17 -17.12 3.30
C ALA A 72 7.15 -15.96 3.17
N GLU A 73 7.23 -14.93 4.01
CA GLU A 73 6.34 -13.78 3.97
C GLU A 73 6.84 -12.72 2.97
N ASN A 74 5.89 -11.98 2.39
CA ASN A 74 6.20 -10.81 1.56
C ASN A 74 6.92 -9.77 2.44
N GLN A 75 8.22 -9.58 2.16
CA GLN A 75 9.11 -8.69 2.92
C GLN A 75 8.95 -7.22 2.55
N LEU A 76 8.03 -6.87 1.63
CA LEU A 76 7.75 -5.49 1.31
C LEU A 76 7.24 -4.74 2.55
N PRO A 77 7.65 -3.47 2.74
CA PRO A 77 7.01 -2.60 3.71
C PRO A 77 5.50 -2.56 3.45
N PHE A 78 4.70 -2.45 4.49
CA PHE A 78 3.26 -2.31 4.36
C PHE A 78 2.69 -1.35 5.38
N ILE A 79 1.56 -0.73 5.05
CA ILE A 79 0.74 0.00 6.01
C ILE A 79 -0.49 -0.84 6.37
N LYS A 80 -0.83 -0.87 7.66
CA LYS A 80 -1.97 -1.64 8.17
C LYS A 80 -3.15 -0.71 8.45
N PHE A 81 -4.30 -1.03 7.87
CA PHE A 81 -5.58 -0.41 8.21
C PHE A 81 -6.52 -1.51 8.70
N ASN A 82 -6.86 -1.49 10.00
CA ASN A 82 -7.61 -2.56 10.65
C ASN A 82 -6.93 -3.93 10.43
N GLU A 83 -7.55 -4.85 9.70
CA GLU A 83 -7.00 -6.17 9.37
C GLU A 83 -6.36 -6.22 7.97
N ASP A 84 -6.52 -5.17 7.18
CA ASP A 84 -6.01 -5.11 5.81
C ASP A 84 -4.58 -4.57 5.73
N LYS A 85 -3.80 -5.14 4.81
CA LYS A 85 -2.44 -4.72 4.50
C LYS A 85 -2.39 -4.11 3.11
N ILE A 86 -1.72 -2.97 3.00
CA ILE A 86 -1.34 -2.37 1.73
C ILE A 86 0.18 -2.42 1.63
N TYR A 87 0.68 -3.30 0.78
CA TYR A 87 2.10 -3.46 0.51
C TYR A 87 2.61 -2.34 -0.39
N LEU A 88 3.76 -1.79 -0.02
CA LEU A 88 4.37 -0.61 -0.60
C LEU A 88 5.53 -1.03 -1.51
N ASN A 89 5.28 -1.11 -2.81
CA ASN A 89 6.32 -1.29 -3.81
C ASN A 89 7.02 0.07 -4.03
N VAL A 90 8.33 0.12 -3.78
CA VAL A 90 9.08 1.39 -3.75
C VAL A 90 9.80 1.61 -5.07
N LEU A 91 9.46 2.70 -5.76
CA LEU A 91 10.22 3.22 -6.89
C LEU A 91 11.38 4.08 -6.37
N ILE A 92 12.59 3.63 -6.67
CA ILE A 92 13.81 4.37 -6.42
C ILE A 92 14.26 4.95 -7.76
N LYS A 93 14.38 6.28 -7.83
CA LYS A 93 14.85 6.96 -9.03
C LYS A 93 16.31 6.56 -9.31
N SER A 94 16.57 6.06 -10.52
CA SER A 94 17.94 5.82 -11.00
C SER A 94 18.70 7.14 -11.11
N THR A 95 20.00 7.11 -10.80
CA THR A 95 20.91 8.26 -10.92
C THR A 95 21.63 8.32 -12.27
N TRP A 96 21.35 7.39 -13.18
CA TRP A 96 21.92 7.30 -14.52
C TRP A 96 21.07 8.04 -15.56
#